data_AF-A0A1I1QQI7-F1
#
_entry.id   AF-A0A1I1QQI7-F1
#
_cell.length_a   1.000
_cell.length_b   1.000
_cell.length_c   1.000
_cell.angle_alpha   90.00
_cell.angle_beta   90.00
_cell.angle_gamma   90.00
#
_symmetry.space_group_name_H-M   'P 1'
#
loop_
_entity.id
_entity.type
_entity.pdbx_description
1 polymer ?
#
loop_
_entity_poly.entity_id
_entity_poly.type
_entity_poly.pdbx_seq_one_letter_code
_entity_poly.pdbx_strand_id
1 'polypeptide(L)' 'MSQFFEDHPTLLLAAEAGVALLLLIFIVVWTMGTARKHPRPSRAPKDHPSRTAEAPKDADPPPAA' A
#
# COMPACT_ATOMS: atom_id res chain seq x y z
N MET A 1 19.43 -34.20 -24.77
CA MET A 1 20.20 -32.97 -24.53
C MET A 1 20.35 -32.28 -25.87
N SER A 2 19.72 -31.12 -26.09
CA SER A 2 19.67 -30.45 -27.40
C SER A 2 20.93 -29.61 -27.64
N GLN A 3 21.65 -29.89 -28.73
CA GLN A 3 22.89 -29.23 -29.19
C GLN A 3 22.78 -27.70 -29.31
N PHE A 4 21.56 -27.16 -29.45
CA PHE A 4 21.26 -25.73 -29.48
C PHE A 4 21.68 -24.93 -28.23
N PHE A 5 21.69 -25.56 -27.05
CA PHE A 5 22.14 -24.88 -25.82
C PHE A 5 23.67 -24.92 -25.65
N GLU A 6 24.37 -25.82 -26.35
CA GLU A 6 25.83 -25.87 -26.37
C GLU A 6 26.41 -24.81 -27.31
N ASP A 7 25.80 -24.60 -28.48
CA ASP A 7 26.28 -23.63 -29.49
C ASP A 7 26.06 -22.16 -29.08
N HIS A 8 25.11 -21.89 -28.19
CA HIS A 8 24.74 -20.54 -27.78
C HIS A 8 24.52 -20.42 -26.27
N PRO A 9 25.60 -20.40 -25.46
CA PRO A 9 25.52 -20.34 -24.00
C PRO A 9 24.80 -19.09 -23.48
N THR A 10 24.78 -18.01 -24.27
CA THR A 10 24.08 -16.76 -23.95
C THR A 10 22.57 -16.87 -24.02
N LEU A 11 22.02 -17.79 -24.84
CA LEU A 11 20.58 -18.02 -24.92
C LEU A 11 20.05 -18.69 -23.65
N LEU A 12 20.86 -19.54 -23.01
CA LEU A 12 20.50 -20.15 -21.74
C LEU A 12 20.35 -19.08 -20.65
N LEU A 13 21.32 -18.16 -20.56
CA LEU A 13 21.27 -17.03 -19.64
C LEU A 13 20.10 -16.09 -19.95
N ALA A 14 19.86 -15.78 -21.22
CA ALA A 14 18.75 -14.92 -21.64
C ALA A 14 17.39 -15.55 -21.33
N ALA A 15 17.26 -16.88 -21.51
CA ALA A 15 16.04 -17.61 -21.18
C ALA A 15 15.80 -17.64 -19.67
N GLU A 16 16.81 -17.96 -18.86
CA GLU A 16 16.72 -17.97 -17.39
C GLU A 16 16.40 -16.57 -16.84
N ALA A 17 17.12 -15.54 -17.31
CA ALA A 17 16.88 -14.16 -16.93
C ALA A 17 15.49 -13.68 -17.37
N GLY A 18 15.02 -14.11 -18.55
CA GLY A 18 13.67 -13.82 -19.04
C GLY A 18 12.59 -14.43 -18.15
N VAL A 19 12.76 -15.71 -17.76
CA VAL A 19 11.86 -16.39 -16.82
C VAL A 19 11.86 -15.71 -15.45
N ALA A 20 13.04 -15.38 -14.91
CA ALA A 20 13.19 -14.70 -13.63
C ALA A 20 12.53 -13.32 -13.63
N LEU A 21 12.72 -12.55 -14.71
CA LEU A 21 12.10 -11.23 -14.88
C LEU A 21 10.56 -11.33 -14.90
N LEU A 22 10.02 -12.32 -15.61
CA LEU A 22 8.58 -12.55 -15.67
C LEU A 22 7.98 -12.90 -14.30
N LEU A 23 8.63 -13.81 -13.57
CA LEU A 23 8.21 -14.18 -12.21
C LEU A 23 8.29 -13.00 -11.25
N LEU A 24 9.36 -12.19 -11.32
CA LEU A 24 9.54 -11.01 -10.47
C LEU A 24 8.45 -9.95 -10.71
N ILE A 25 8.13 -9.67 -11.98
CA ILE A 25 7.04 -8.76 -12.32
C ILE A 25 5.71 -9.31 -11.82
N PHE A 26 5.46 -10.60 -12.05
CA PHE A 26 4.22 -11.26 -11.61
C PHE A 26 4.03 -11.14 -10.10
N ILE A 27 5.04 -11.49 -9.29
CA ILE A 27 4.94 -11.39 -7.84
C ILE A 27 4.75 -9.94 -7.38
N VAL A 28 5.39 -8.95 -7.99
CA VAL A 28 5.24 -7.53 -7.58
C VAL A 28 3.83 -7.03 -7.86
N VAL A 29 3.31 -7.27 -9.07
CA VAL A 29 1.93 -6.90 -9.43
C VAL A 29 0.92 -7.65 -8.57
N TRP A 30 1.15 -8.94 -8.37
CA TRP A 30 0.30 -9.82 -7.56
C TRP A 30 0.28 -9.41 -6.08
N THR A 31 1.44 -9.10 -5.50
CA THR A 31 1.54 -8.73 -4.08
C THR A 31 1.08 -7.31 -3.80
N MET A 32 1.33 -6.35 -4.69
CA MET A 32 0.85 -4.97 -4.53
C MET A 32 -0.66 -4.82 -4.79
N GLY A 33 -1.24 -5.65 -5.68
CA GLY A 33 -2.66 -5.58 -6.05
C GLY A 33 -3.64 -6.01 -4.95
N THR A 34 -3.20 -6.79 -3.95
CA THR A 34 -4.08 -7.34 -2.91
C THR A 34 -4.19 -6.47 -1.65
N ALA A 35 -3.32 -5.46 -1.50
CA ALA A 35 -3.25 -4.62 -0.30
C ALA A 35 -4.36 -3.55 -0.17
N ARG A 36 -5.20 -3.33 -1.18
CA ARG A 36 -6.21 -2.24 -1.20
C ARG A 36 -7.58 -2.62 -0.60
N LYS A 37 -7.63 -3.53 0.36
CA LYS A 37 -8.88 -3.94 1.03
C LYS A 37 -8.84 -3.84 2.56
N HIS A 38 -8.22 -2.79 3.09
CA HIS A 38 -8.55 -2.28 4.42
C HIS A 38 -8.90 -0.81 4.29
N PRO A 39 -10.15 -0.48 3.90
CA PRO A 39 -10.65 0.87 4.10
C PRO A 39 -10.40 1.22 5.56
N ARG A 40 -9.61 2.28 5.78
CA ARG A 40 -9.30 2.83 7.10
C ARG A 40 -10.60 2.84 7.91
N PRO A 41 -10.66 2.24 9.12
CA PRO A 41 -11.87 2.23 9.92
C PRO A 41 -12.45 3.64 9.90
N SER A 42 -13.65 3.77 9.35
CA SER A 42 -14.33 5.05 9.22
C SER A 42 -14.22 5.75 10.56
N ARG A 43 -13.75 6.99 10.52
CA ARG A 43 -13.57 7.90 11.66
C ARG A 43 -14.69 7.65 12.67
N ALA A 44 -14.32 7.50 13.95
CA ALA A 44 -15.22 7.14 15.05
C ALA A 44 -16.60 7.80 14.89
N PRO A 45 -17.70 7.07 15.15
CA PRO A 45 -19.06 7.57 15.02
C PRO A 45 -19.20 8.99 15.58
N LYS A 46 -20.07 9.81 14.95
CA LYS A 46 -20.27 11.22 15.34
C LYS A 46 -20.58 11.39 16.84
N ASP A 47 -21.12 10.34 17.47
CA ASP A 47 -21.53 10.27 18.87
C ASP A 47 -20.41 9.78 19.84
N HIS A 48 -19.13 9.88 19.47
CA HIS A 48 -18.05 9.54 20.40
C HIS A 48 -18.03 10.55 21.58
N PRO A 49 -18.08 10.10 22.85
CA PRO A 49 -18.26 10.96 24.02
C PRO A 49 -17.14 11.99 24.23
N SER A 50 -15.95 11.78 23.64
CA SER A 50 -14.87 12.76 23.67
C SER A 50 -15.08 13.98 22.76
N ARG A 51 -16.12 14.00 21.91
CA ARG A 51 -16.53 15.18 21.13
C ARG A 51 -17.56 16.05 21.85
N THR A 52 -18.31 15.51 22.79
CA THR A 52 -19.35 16.25 23.53
C THR A 52 -18.74 17.17 24.61
N ALA A 53 -17.43 17.08 24.83
CA ALA A 53 -16.71 17.82 25.87
C ALA A 53 -16.01 19.11 25.38
N GLU A 54 -16.12 19.50 24.10
CA GLU A 54 -15.85 20.89 23.70
C GLU A 54 -17.11 21.73 23.96
N ALA A 55 -17.40 21.93 25.25
CA ALA A 55 -18.17 23.09 25.67
C ALA A 55 -17.36 24.35 25.34
N PRO A 56 -17.99 25.44 24.85
CA PRO A 56 -17.29 26.66 24.48
C PRO A 56 -16.52 27.21 25.69
N LYS A 57 -15.19 27.27 25.60
CA LYS A 57 -14.34 28.05 26.51
C LYS A 57 -14.21 29.50 26.02
N ASP A 58 -15.24 30.02 25.36
CA ASP A 58 -15.36 31.42 24.96
C ASP A 58 -16.45 32.07 25.83
N ALA A 59 -16.12 32.30 27.09
CA ALA A 59 -16.86 33.20 27.95
C ALA A 59 -15.86 34.02 28.77
N ASP A 60 -15.10 34.86 28.08
CA ASP A 60 -14.41 35.98 28.73
C ASP A 60 -15.48 37.01 29.16
N PRO A 61 -15.47 37.49 30.42
CA PRO A 61 -16.48 38.40 30.97
C PRO A 61 -16.33 39.83 30.39
N PRO A 62 -17.39 40.66 30.45
CA PRO A 62 -17.44 41.96 29.77
C PRO A 62 -16.44 42.97 30.35
N PRO A 63 -16.02 43.99 29.57
CA PRO A 63 -15.09 45.00 30.06
C PRO A 63 -15.77 45.82 31.18
N ALA A 64 -15.11 45.90 32.33
CA ALA A 64 -15.52 46.79 33.42
C ALA A 64 -15.40 48.25 32.97
N ALA A 65 -16.43 49.03 33.29
CA ALA A 65 -16.55 50.47 33.02
C ALA A 65 -15.64 51.32 33.91
#